data_AF-A0A7T8KVQ6-F1
#
_entry.id   AF-A0A7T8KVQ6-F1
#
_cell.length_a   1.000
_cell.length_b   1.000
_cell.length_c   1.000
_cell.angle_alpha   90.00
_cell.angle_beta   90.00
_cell.angle_gamma   90.00
#
_symmetry.space_group_name_H-M   'P 1'
#
loop_
_entity.id
_entity.type
_entity.pdbx_description
1 polymer ?
#
loop_
_entity_poly.entity_id
_entity_poly.type
_entity_poly.pdbx_seq_one_letter_code
_entity_poly.pdbx_strand_id
1 'polypeptide(L)'
;MYSKYDEAQFHLRLTHELHAKIKQRAKMNNRSINSEIVATMEESLSKPSPVSGYRDEEERLASLISERVKEVAAEILRKEKTRD
;
A
#
# COMPACT_ATOMS: atom_id res chain seq x y z
N MET A 1 17.23 27.08 -15.49
CA MET A 1 18.16 26.07 -14.94
C MET A 1 17.88 26.03 -13.45
N TYR A 2 17.10 25.07 -12.97
CA TYR A 2 16.79 24.96 -11.53
C TYR A 2 18.01 24.33 -10.85
N SER A 3 18.72 25.13 -10.05
CA SER A 3 19.85 24.65 -9.26
C SER A 3 19.28 23.67 -8.22
N LYS A 4 19.74 22.41 -8.22
CA LYS A 4 19.40 21.37 -7.23
C LYS A 4 19.66 21.77 -5.77
N TYR A 5 20.15 22.98 -5.52
CA TYR A 5 20.54 23.52 -4.23
C TYR A 5 19.54 24.52 -3.64
N ASP A 6 18.45 24.85 -4.36
CA ASP A 6 17.32 25.65 -3.81
C ASP A 6 16.20 24.79 -3.20
N GLU A 7 16.44 23.48 -3.05
CA GLU A 7 15.47 22.59 -2.41
C GLU A 7 15.60 22.71 -0.88
N ALA A 8 14.54 23.22 -0.24
CA ALA A 8 14.47 23.34 1.21
C ALA A 8 14.75 21.99 1.90
N GLN A 9 15.79 21.92 2.72
CA GLN A 9 16.16 20.69 3.42
C GLN A 9 15.19 20.41 4.57
N PHE A 10 14.47 19.30 4.49
CA PHE A 10 13.56 18.85 5.53
C PHE A 10 14.28 17.96 6.55
N HIS A 11 14.44 18.46 7.79
CA HIS A 11 15.07 17.72 8.87
C HIS A 11 14.04 16.89 9.65
N LEU A 12 13.98 15.60 9.35
CA LEU A 12 13.04 14.66 9.97
C LEU A 12 13.60 14.10 11.29
N ARG A 13 12.87 14.28 12.39
CA ARG A 13 13.19 13.64 13.67
C ARG A 13 12.50 12.29 13.77
N LEU A 14 13.27 11.22 13.84
CA LEU A 14 12.79 9.84 13.92
C LEU A 14 13.31 9.17 15.18
N THR A 15 12.55 8.20 15.69
CA THR A 15 13.08 7.26 16.69
C THR A 15 14.17 6.40 16.04
N HIS A 16 15.14 5.93 16.86
CA HIS A 16 16.24 5.11 16.37
C HIS A 16 15.76 3.85 15.63
N GLU A 17 14.71 3.22 16.15
CA GLU A 17 14.12 2.02 15.54
C GLU A 17 13.56 2.30 14.14
N LEU A 18 12.81 3.40 13.98
CA LEU A 18 12.21 3.76 12.70
C LEU A 18 13.27 4.13 11.67
N HIS A 19 14.29 4.89 12.07
CA HIS A 19 15.43 5.21 11.21
C HIS A 19 16.17 3.95 10.74
N ALA A 20 16.39 2.97 11.65
CA ALA A 20 17.03 1.70 11.29
C ALA A 20 16.20 0.89 10.28
N LYS A 21 14.88 0.80 10.49
CA LYS A 21 13.95 0.13 9.56
C LYS A 21 13.98 0.76 8.16
N ILE A 22 13.91 2.10 8.07
CA ILE A 22 13.97 2.81 6.79
C ILE A 22 15.31 2.57 6.10
N LYS A 23 16.42 2.64 6.85
CA LYS A 23 17.77 2.39 6.31
C LYS A 23 17.91 0.97 5.75
N GLN A 24 17.37 -0.03 6.45
CA GLN A 24 17.37 -1.42 5.98
C GLN A 24 16.54 -1.56 4.71
N ARG A 25 15.31 -1.03 4.69
CA ARG A 25 14.42 -1.10 3.53
C ARG A 25 15.00 -0.41 2.30
N ALA A 26 15.59 0.78 2.48
CA ALA A 26 16.29 1.49 1.42
C ALA A 26 17.43 0.66 0.81
N LYS A 27 18.22 -0.03 1.65
CA LYS A 27 19.29 -0.94 1.19
C LYS A 27 18.73 -2.12 0.38
N MET A 28 17.64 -2.72 0.83
CA MET A 28 16.99 -3.84 0.11
C MET A 28 16.43 -3.40 -1.25
N ASN A 29 15.91 -2.18 -1.33
CA ASN A 29 15.32 -1.62 -2.54
C ASN A 29 16.33 -0.94 -3.49
N ASN A 30 17.64 -1.00 -3.17
CA ASN A 30 18.70 -0.29 -3.88
C ASN A 30 18.42 1.22 -4.06
N ARG A 31 17.86 1.86 -3.03
CA ARG A 31 17.49 3.28 -3.02
C ARG A 31 18.26 4.04 -1.95
N SER A 32 18.39 5.35 -2.13
CA SER A 32 18.83 6.24 -1.06
C SER A 32 17.76 6.32 0.04
N ILE A 33 18.15 6.69 1.27
CA ILE A 33 17.18 6.89 2.36
C ILE A 33 16.14 7.94 1.99
N ASN A 34 16.56 9.04 1.37
CA ASN A 34 15.62 10.09 0.91
C ASN A 34 14.65 9.55 -0.13
N SER A 35 15.15 8.81 -1.12
CA SER A 35 14.31 8.19 -2.16
C SER A 35 13.32 7.18 -1.58
N GLU A 36 13.70 6.42 -0.55
CA GLU A 36 12.82 5.47 0.13
C GLU A 36 11.74 6.19 0.95
N ILE A 37 12.09 7.27 1.65
CA ILE A 37 11.13 8.10 2.40
C ILE A 37 10.10 8.69 1.43
N VAL A 38 10.56 9.31 0.34
CA VAL A 38 9.67 9.90 -0.68
C VAL A 38 8.77 8.83 -1.28
N ALA A 39 9.33 7.69 -1.73
CA ALA A 39 8.52 6.63 -2.32
C ALA A 39 7.50 6.04 -1.33
N THR A 40 7.86 5.91 -0.05
CA THR A 40 6.93 5.43 0.98
C THR A 40 5.81 6.44 1.23
N MET A 41 6.12 7.74 1.24
CA MET A 41 5.12 8.80 1.36
C MET A 41 4.19 8.84 0.15
N GLU A 42 4.74 8.78 -1.06
CA GLU A 42 3.97 8.69 -2.31
C GLU A 42 3.05 7.47 -2.30
N GLU A 43 3.56 6.29 -1.93
CA GLU A 43 2.78 5.05 -1.82
C GLU A 43 1.68 5.18 -0.76
N SER A 44 1.98 5.80 0.39
CA SER A 44 1.02 5.98 1.47
C SER A 44 -0.07 7.00 1.13
N LEU A 45 0.25 8.02 0.33
CA LEU A 45 -0.69 9.04 -0.11
C LEU A 45 -1.47 8.62 -1.36
N SER A 46 -0.88 7.78 -2.21
CA SER A 46 -1.53 7.19 -3.39
C SER A 46 -2.54 6.13 -2.98
N LYS A 47 -2.28 5.42 -1.86
CA LYS A 47 -3.30 4.63 -1.19
C LYS A 47 -4.32 5.61 -0.64
N PRO A 48 -5.52 5.66 -1.21
CA PRO A 48 -6.45 6.67 -0.75
C PRO A 48 -6.78 6.30 0.72
N SER A 49 -6.95 7.29 1.60
CA SER A 49 -7.13 7.05 3.05
C SER A 49 -8.16 5.94 3.27
N PRO A 50 -7.97 5.00 4.22
CA PRO A 50 -9.03 4.06 4.55
C PRO A 50 -10.22 4.88 5.06
N VAL A 51 -11.14 5.17 4.15
CA VAL A 51 -12.43 5.76 4.48
C VAL A 51 -13.17 4.67 5.23
N SER A 52 -13.79 5.01 6.35
CA SER A 52 -14.80 4.14 6.94
C SER A 52 -15.97 4.09 5.94
N GLY A 53 -15.94 3.13 5.01
CA GLY A 53 -16.90 3.01 3.91
C GLY A 53 -16.26 2.77 2.53
N TYR A 54 -17.02 3.00 1.48
CA TYR A 54 -16.59 2.88 0.07
C TYR A 54 -16.31 4.28 -0.50
N ARG A 55 -15.25 4.45 -1.29
CA ARG A 55 -14.83 5.74 -1.87
C ARG A 55 -15.75 6.21 -2.99
N ASP A 56 -16.28 5.25 -3.75
CA ASP A 56 -17.17 5.45 -4.89
C ASP A 56 -18.06 4.20 -5.09
N GLU A 57 -19.06 4.32 -5.98
CA GLU A 57 -19.98 3.21 -6.28
C GLU A 57 -19.25 2.05 -6.99
N GLU A 58 -18.14 2.31 -7.68
CA GLU A 58 -17.34 1.28 -8.35
C GLU A 58 -16.65 0.36 -7.33
N GLU A 59 -16.06 0.93 -6.26
CA GLU A 59 -15.43 0.18 -5.16
C GLU A 59 -16.47 -0.61 -4.35
N ARG A 60 -17.68 -0.06 -4.21
CA ARG A 60 -18.81 -0.77 -3.59
C ARG A 60 -19.24 -1.96 -4.46
N LEU A 61 -19.42 -1.76 -5.77
CA LEU A 61 -19.80 -2.81 -6.70
C LEU A 61 -18.72 -3.89 -6.80
N ALA A 62 -17.44 -3.51 -6.85
CA ALA A 62 -16.31 -4.44 -6.83
C ALA A 62 -16.31 -5.28 -5.54
N SER A 63 -16.59 -4.68 -4.40
CA SER A 63 -16.70 -5.39 -3.12
C SER A 63 -17.85 -6.39 -3.11
N LEU A 64 -19.03 -6.00 -3.61
CA LEU A 64 -20.19 -6.88 -3.74
C LEU A 64 -19.92 -8.06 -4.70
N ILE A 65 -19.27 -7.80 -5.82
CA ILE A 65 -18.88 -8.83 -6.80
C ILE A 65 -17.87 -9.79 -6.16
N SER A 66 -16.86 -9.27 -5.46
CA SER A 66 -15.86 -10.09 -4.76
C SER A 66 -16.50 -11.03 -3.75
N GLU A 67 -17.43 -10.54 -2.91
CA GLU A 67 -18.14 -11.40 -1.96
C GLU A 67 -18.97 -12.48 -2.68
N ARG A 68 -19.67 -12.12 -3.75
CA ARG A 68 -20.44 -13.10 -4.53
C ARG A 68 -19.56 -14.16 -5.17
N VAL A 69 -18.37 -13.79 -5.65
CA VAL A 69 -17.40 -14.72 -6.22
C VAL A 69 -16.87 -15.68 -5.15
N LYS A 70 -16.58 -15.19 -3.94
CA LYS A 70 -16.15 -16.05 -2.82
C LYS A 70 -17.22 -17.07 -2.45
N GLU A 71 -18.48 -16.66 -2.40
CA GLU A 71 -19.61 -17.57 -2.14
C GLU A 71 -19.70 -18.67 -3.21
N VAL A 72 -19.69 -18.28 -4.49
CA VAL A 72 -19.77 -19.22 -5.61
C VAL A 72 -18.58 -20.19 -5.61
N ALA A 73 -17.37 -19.69 -5.36
CA ALA A 73 -16.18 -20.52 -5.25
C ALA A 73 -16.31 -21.53 -4.09
N ALA A 74 -16.82 -21.10 -2.93
CA ALA A 74 -17.05 -21.99 -1.80
C ALA A 74 -18.13 -23.04 -2.10
N GLU A 75 -19.20 -22.69 -2.81
CA GLU A 75 -20.23 -23.64 -3.24
C GLU A 75 -19.69 -24.69 -4.21
N ILE A 76 -18.87 -24.28 -5.19
CA ILE A 76 -18.22 -25.20 -6.14
C ILE A 76 -17.32 -26.17 -5.37
N LEU A 77 -16.47 -25.66 -4.47
CA LEU A 77 -15.57 -26.49 -3.67
C LEU A 77 -16.32 -27.46 -2.77
N ARG A 78 -17.48 -27.07 -2.20
CA ARG A 78 -18.33 -27.98 -1.43
C ARG A 78 -18.91 -29.09 -2.30
N LYS A 79 -19.40 -28.76 -3.51
CA LYS A 79 -19.98 -29.74 -4.44
C LYS A 79 -18.95 -30.75 -4.93
N GLU A 80 -17.73 -30.30 -5.23
CA GLU A 80 -16.62 -31.19 -5.61
C GLU A 80 -16.21 -32.10 -4.44
N LYS A 81 -16.18 -31.58 -3.21
CA LYS A 81 -15.84 -32.37 -2.02
C LYS A 81 -16.90 -33.42 -1.62
N THR A 82 -18.15 -33.26 -2.06
CA THR A 82 -19.24 -34.23 -1.84
C THR A 82 -19.38 -35.29 -2.95
N ARG A 83 -18.47 -35.26 -3.93
CA ARG A 83 -18.49 -36.15 -5.10
C ARG A 83 -17.51 -37.33 -4.98
N ASP A 84 -16.72 -37.35 -3.91
CA ASP A 84 -15.96 -38.50 -3.37
C ASP A 84 -16.74 -39.18 -2.23
#